data_AF-A0A3R7VPR8-F1
#
_entry.id   AF-A0A3R7VPR8-F1
#
_cell.length_a   1.000
_cell.length_b   1.000
_cell.length_c   1.000
_cell.angle_alpha   90.00
_cell.angle_beta   90.00
_cell.angle_gamma   90.00
#
_symmetry.space_group_name_H-M   'P 1'
#
loop_
_entity.id
_entity.type
_entity.pdbx_description
1 polymer ?
#
loop_
_entity_poly.entity_id
_entity_poly.type
_entity_poly.pdbx_seq_one_letter_code
_entity_poly.pdbx_strand_id
1 'polypeptide(L)' 'MLSPCKKICKIEKNICIGCGRSREQISNWLKYSNYKRKKIMNELKNHQ' A
#
# COMPACT_ATOMS: atom_id res chain seq x y z
N MET A 1 8.96 -4.99 -9.97
CA MET A 1 8.09 -3.95 -9.36
C MET A 1 7.93 -4.25 -7.87
N LEU A 2 8.41 -3.38 -6.98
CA LEU A 2 8.16 -3.52 -5.54
C LEU A 2 6.71 -3.10 -5.28
N SER A 3 5.83 -4.03 -4.89
CA SER A 3 4.48 -3.71 -4.40
C SER A 3 4.07 -4.73 -3.32
N PRO A 4 3.43 -4.30 -2.22
CA PRO A 4 2.92 -5.18 -1.17
C PRO A 4 1.56 -5.79 -1.55
N CYS A 5 1.19 -5.76 -2.84
CA CYS A 5 -0.11 -6.21 -3.28
C CYS A 5 -0.18 -7.73 -3.25
N LYS A 6 -1.01 -8.28 -2.36
CA LYS A 6 -1.30 -9.73 -2.30
C LYS A 6 -2.34 -10.18 -3.34
N LYS A 7 -2.63 -9.34 -4.35
CA LYS A 7 -3.73 -9.51 -5.33
C LYS A 7 -5.13 -9.65 -4.72
N ILE A 8 -5.28 -9.35 -3.43
CA ILE A 8 -6.55 -9.28 -2.73
C ILE A 8 -6.94 -7.80 -2.69
N CYS A 9 -7.74 -7.35 -3.67
CA CYS A 9 -8.19 -5.97 -3.74
C CYS A 9 -9.56 -5.83 -3.07
N LYS A 10 -9.55 -5.74 -1.74
CA LYS A 10 -10.76 -5.48 -0.93
C LYS A 10 -10.50 -4.25 -0.07
N ILE A 11 -11.27 -3.19 -0.30
CA ILE A 11 -11.14 -1.91 0.43
C ILE A 11 -12.25 -1.83 1.47
N GLU A 12 -11.88 -1.57 2.71
CA GLU A 12 -12.78 -1.32 3.82
C GLU A 12 -12.32 -0.05 4.54
N LYS A 13 -13.23 0.89 4.80
CA LYS A 13 -12.91 2.19 5.42
C LYS A 13 -11.74 2.93 4.74
N ASN A 14 -11.69 2.93 3.40
CA ASN A 14 -10.61 3.50 2.59
C ASN A 14 -9.23 2.81 2.71
N ILE A 15 -9.13 1.66 3.37
CA ILE A 15 -7.90 0.87 3.48
C ILE A 15 -8.12 -0.49 2.80
N CYS A 16 -7.17 -0.90 1.97
CA CYS A 16 -7.15 -2.23 1.38
C CYS A 16 -6.78 -3.24 2.47
N ILE A 17 -7.70 -4.12 2.83
CA ILE A 17 -7.46 -5.16 3.85
C ILE A 17 -6.46 -6.22 3.37
N GLY A 18 -6.25 -6.34 2.05
CA GLY A 18 -5.33 -7.33 1.48
C GLY A 18 -3.86 -6.88 1.54
N CYS A 19 -3.58 -5.60 1.32
CA CYS A 19 -2.22 -5.05 1.31
C CYS A 19 -1.97 -3.95 2.34
N GLY A 20 -2.97 -3.60 3.16
CA GLY A 20 -2.96 -2.56 4.19
C GLY A 20 -2.91 -1.12 3.66
N ARG A 21 -2.96 -0.91 2.34
CA ARG A 21 -2.81 0.43 1.75
C ARG A 21 -4.09 1.24 1.76
N SER A 22 -3.97 2.53 2.05
CA SER A 22 -5.08 3.45 1.80
C SER A 22 -5.36 3.61 0.31
N ARG A 23 -6.62 3.88 -0.05
CA ARG A 23 -7.06 4.14 -1.43
C ARG A 23 -6.21 5.22 -2.11
N GLU A 24 -5.88 6.29 -1.39
CA GLU A 24 -4.99 7.35 -1.88
C GLU A 24 -3.57 6.86 -2.18
N GLN A 25 -3.03 5.95 -1.35
CA GLN A 25 -1.70 5.37 -1.58
C GLN A 25 -1.68 4.47 -2.81
N ILE A 26 -2.80 3.81 -3.11
CA ILE A 26 -2.97 2.99 -4.31
C ILE A 26 -3.03 3.89 -5.55
N SER A 27 -3.89 4.91 -5.54
CA SER A 27 -4.03 5.86 -6.67
C SER A 27 -2.74 6.63 -6.94
N ASN A 28 -2.02 7.04 -5.90
CA ASN A 28 -0.77 7.77 -6.02
C ASN A 28 0.47 6.87 -6.09
N TRP A 29 0.31 5.54 -6.10
CA TRP A 29 1.44 4.61 -6.05
C TRP A 29 2.46 4.82 -7.17
N LEU A 30 1.95 5.07 -8.38
CA LEU A 30 2.77 5.35 -9.56
C LEU A 30 3.49 6.71 -9.46
N LYS A 31 2.87 7.68 -8.78
CA LYS A 31 3.42 9.04 -8.56
C LYS A 31 4.43 9.11 -7.42
N TYR A 32 4.46 8.12 -6.52
CA TYR A 32 5.37 8.12 -5.39
C TYR A 32 6.82 7.79 -5.78
N SER A 33 7.76 8.56 -5.25
CA SER A 33 9.18 8.29 -5.33
C SER A 33 9.56 7.01 -4.58
N ASN A 34 10.70 6.42 -4.93
CA ASN A 34 11.19 5.18 -4.31
C ASN A 34 11.30 5.26 -2.77
N TYR A 35 11.70 6.43 -2.24
CA TYR A 35 11.71 6.67 -0.78
C TYR A 35 10.32 6.52 -0.15
N LYS A 36 9.31 7.20 -0.70
CA LYS A 36 7.94 7.16 -0.21
C LYS A 36 7.33 5.77 -0.34
N ARG A 37 7.67 5.05 -1.42
CA ARG A 37 7.29 3.64 -1.62
C ARG A 37 7.88 2.73 -0.54
N LYS A 38 9.16 2.91 -0.19
CA LYS A 38 9.84 2.17 0.89
C LYS A 38 9.21 2.48 2.25
N LYS A 39 8.93 3.76 2.56
CA LYS A 39 8.28 4.16 3.81
C LYS A 39 6.92 3.46 3.97
N ILE A 40 6.07 3.53 2.95
CA ILE A 40 4.76 2.86 2.97
C ILE A 40 4.93 1.34 3.16
N MET A 41 5.88 0.70 2.47
CA MET A 41 6.12 -0.73 2.68
C MET A 41 6.59 -1.06 4.10
N ASN A 42 7.38 -0.19 4.72
CA ASN A 42 7.84 -0.37 6.09
C ASN A 42 6.67 -0.24 7.08
N GLU A 43 5.80 0.75 6.88
CA GLU A 43 4.58 0.91 7.69
C GLU A 43 3.65 -0.30 7.57
N LEU A 44 3.49 -0.85 6.36
CA LEU A 44 2.68 -2.04 6.13
C LEU A 44 3.29 -3.32 6.71
N LYS A 45 4.62 -3.41 6.80
CA LYS A 45 5.32 -4.53 7.45
C LYS A 45 5.07 -4.60 8.96
N ASN A 46 4.75 -3.47 9.59
CA ASN A 46 4.52 -3.38 11.03
C ASN A 46 3.08 -3.73 11.46
N HIS A 47 2.18 -4.08 10.53
CA HIS A 47 0.85 -4.61 10.83
C HIS A 47 0.80 -6.15 10.68
N GLN A 48 1.76 -6.84 11.30
CA GLN A 48 1.75 -8.30 11.41
C GLN A 48 1.37 -8.73 12.82
#